data_AF-A0A838PFT7-F1
#
_entry.id   AF-A0A838PFT7-F1
#
_cell.length_a   1.000
_cell.length_b   1.000
_cell.length_c   1.000
_cell.angle_alpha   90.00
_cell.angle_beta   90.00
_cell.angle_gamma   90.00
#
_symmetry.space_group_name_H-M   'P 1'
#
loop_
_entity.id
_entity.type
_entity.pdbx_description
1 polymer ?
#
loop_
_entity_poly.entity_id
_entity_poly.type
_entity_poly.pdbx_seq_one_letter_code
_entity_poly.pdbx_strand_id
1 'polypeptide(L)'
;MKTSIETLRLGAQQTLDELFAQRLIPFALSARAVESLGLEEYIVRFHDARLHSVDVSWPEGRSFEEMVRAAVLDRVSRLSYPGQREAPVRHQREQSML
;
A
#
# COMPACT_ATOMS: atom_id res chain seq x y z
N MET A 1 6.12 14.91 -14.75
CA MET A 1 7.18 13.93 -15.11
C MET A 1 6.51 12.60 -15.40
N LYS A 2 6.80 11.92 -16.51
CA LYS A 2 6.28 10.56 -16.75
C LYS A 2 7.25 9.57 -16.09
N THR A 3 6.99 9.23 -14.83
CA THR A 3 7.76 8.18 -14.15
C THR A 3 7.28 6.83 -14.68
N SER A 4 8.18 6.03 -15.24
CA SER A 4 7.84 4.70 -15.75
C SER A 4 7.46 3.77 -14.60
N ILE A 5 6.52 2.85 -14.86
CA ILE A 5 6.10 1.82 -13.90
C ILE A 5 7.29 1.01 -13.36
N GLU A 6 8.29 0.75 -14.19
CA GLU A 6 9.51 0.06 -13.77
C GLU A 6 10.32 0.86 -12.73
N THR A 7 10.42 2.19 -12.91
CA THR A 7 11.07 3.08 -11.94
C THR A 7 10.31 3.07 -10.62
N LEU A 8 8.98 3.12 -10.65
CA LEU A 8 8.15 3.02 -9.44
C LEU A 8 8.33 1.66 -8.74
N ARG A 9 8.40 0.56 -9.51
CA ARG A 9 8.68 -0.77 -8.94
C ARG A 9 10.03 -0.81 -8.25
N LEU A 10 11.07 -0.24 -8.86
CA LEU A 10 12.41 -0.20 -8.26
C LEU A 10 12.43 0.64 -6.98
N GLY A 11 11.81 1.82 -6.99
CA GLY A 11 11.68 2.66 -5.79
C GLY A 11 10.88 1.99 -4.68
N ALA A 12 9.81 1.27 -5.04
CA ALA A 12 9.07 0.44 -4.09
C ALA A 12 9.96 -0.66 -3.50
N GLN A 13 10.74 -1.38 -4.31
CA GLN A 13 11.65 -2.42 -3.80
C GLN A 13 12.70 -1.84 -2.84
N GLN A 14 13.32 -0.71 -3.21
CA GLN A 14 14.30 -0.03 -2.36
C GLN A 14 13.68 0.36 -1.00
N THR A 15 12.46 0.90 -1.02
CA THR A 15 11.71 1.23 0.20
C THR A 15 11.47 0.00 1.07
N LEU A 16 11.10 -1.14 0.47
CA LEU A 16 10.88 -2.40 1.21
C LEU A 16 12.18 -2.92 1.83
N ASP A 17 13.29 -2.86 1.10
CA ASP A 17 14.60 -3.29 1.56
C ASP A 17 15.06 -2.45 2.76
N GLU A 18 14.86 -1.13 2.70
CA GLU A 18 15.14 -0.22 3.82
C GLU A 18 14.27 -0.51 5.04
N LEU A 19 12.97 -0.72 4.85
CA LEU A 19 12.05 -1.07 5.94
C LEU A 19 12.48 -2.35 6.65
N PHE A 20 12.92 -3.36 5.90
CA PHE A 20 13.42 -4.61 6.45
C PHE A 20 14.78 -4.44 7.14
N ALA A 21 15.71 -3.71 6.51
CA ALA A 21 17.03 -3.43 7.09
C ALA A 21 16.94 -2.65 8.41
N GLN A 22 16.01 -1.70 8.50
CA GLN A 22 15.72 -0.93 9.72
C GLN A 22 14.87 -1.71 10.74
N ARG A 23 14.49 -2.96 10.45
CA ARG A 23 13.64 -3.82 11.30
C ARG A 23 12.27 -3.20 11.60
N LEU A 24 11.75 -2.36 10.71
CA LEU A 24 10.42 -1.76 10.83
C LEU A 24 9.31 -2.71 10.37
N ILE A 25 9.65 -3.70 9.54
CA ILE A 25 8.78 -4.82 9.20
C ILE A 25 9.45 -6.14 9.62
N PRO A 26 8.68 -7.16 10.06
CA PRO A 26 9.24 -8.38 10.62
C PRO A 26 9.69 -9.40 9.55
N PHE A 27 9.52 -9.10 8.27
CA PHE A 27 9.90 -9.98 7.17
C PHE A 27 10.20 -9.21 5.88
N ALA A 28 11.05 -9.79 5.05
CA ALA A 28 11.37 -9.24 3.74
C ALA A 28 10.16 -9.32 2.80
N LEU A 29 9.97 -8.26 2.01
CA LEU A 29 8.96 -8.16 0.97
C LEU A 29 9.65 -7.89 -0.37
N SER A 30 9.09 -8.44 -1.44
CA SER A 30 9.59 -8.22 -2.80
C SER A 30 8.49 -7.67 -3.69
N ALA A 31 8.72 -6.47 -4.25
CA ALA A 31 7.85 -5.79 -5.19
C ALA A 31 7.83 -6.55 -6.53
N ARG A 32 6.71 -7.21 -6.79
CA ARG A 32 6.44 -7.92 -8.05
C ARG A 32 6.12 -6.94 -9.16
N ALA A 33 5.16 -6.05 -8.91
CA ALA A 33 4.63 -5.13 -9.91
C ALA A 33 4.06 -3.89 -9.22
N VAL A 34 3.99 -2.80 -9.98
CA VAL A 34 3.24 -1.59 -9.62
C VAL A 34 2.19 -1.39 -10.71
N GLU A 35 0.94 -1.28 -10.31
CA GLU A 35 -0.20 -1.01 -11.20
C GLU A 35 -0.72 0.41 -10.90
N SER A 36 -1.08 1.19 -11.91
CA SER A 36 -1.79 2.46 -11.74
C SER A 36 -3.29 2.20 -11.93
N LEU A 37 -4.09 2.55 -10.93
CA LEU A 37 -5.56 2.48 -10.96
C LEU A 37 -6.19 3.81 -11.39
N GLY A 38 -5.45 4.91 -11.26
CA GLY A 38 -5.94 6.25 -11.56
C GLY A 38 -4.83 7.31 -11.42
N LEU A 39 -5.24 8.58 -11.41
CA LEU A 39 -4.34 9.75 -11.39
C LEU A 39 -3.39 9.77 -10.19
N GLU A 40 -3.79 9.17 -9.06
CA GLU A 40 -3.03 9.20 -7.80
C GLU A 40 -3.15 7.88 -7.03
N GLU A 41 -3.62 6.82 -7.69
CA GLU A 41 -3.90 5.54 -7.04
C GLU A 41 -3.06 4.45 -7.70
N TYR A 42 -2.31 3.74 -6.87
CA TYR A 42 -1.40 2.68 -7.29
C TYR A 42 -1.59 1.44 -6.43
N ILE A 43 -1.35 0.26 -7.01
CA ILE A 43 -1.23 -1.00 -6.27
C ILE A 43 0.20 -1.47 -6.37
N VAL A 44 0.84 -1.71 -5.23
CA VAL A 44 2.10 -2.46 -5.15
C VAL A 44 1.77 -3.92 -4.88
N ARG A 45 2.09 -4.81 -5.83
CA ARG A 45 1.93 -6.27 -5.70
C ARG A 45 3.21 -6.87 -5.14
N PHE A 46 3.09 -7.88 -4.28
CA PHE A 46 4.24 -8.58 -3.70
C PHE A 46 4.29 -10.06 -4.08
N HIS A 47 5.49 -10.64 -3.99
CA HIS A 47 5.71 -12.08 -4.08
C HIS A 47 5.58 -12.80 -2.72
N ASP A 48 4.77 -12.27 -1.79
CA ASP A 48 4.60 -12.85 -0.44
C ASP A 48 3.15 -13.27 -0.19
N ALA A 49 2.95 -14.45 0.41
CA ALA A 49 1.63 -14.99 0.71
C ALA A 49 0.96 -14.34 1.92
N ARG A 50 1.73 -13.72 2.82
CA ARG A 50 1.20 -13.01 4.00
C ARG A 50 0.64 -11.65 3.63
N LEU A 51 1.25 -11.02 2.62
CA LEU A 51 0.81 -9.74 2.10
C LEU A 51 0.91 -9.73 0.57
N HIS A 52 -0.24 -9.90 -0.10
CA HIS A 52 -0.28 -9.97 -1.57
C HIS A 52 -0.13 -8.62 -2.26
N SER A 53 -0.69 -7.56 -1.67
CA SER A 53 -0.64 -6.22 -2.22
C SER A 53 -0.95 -5.14 -1.18
N VAL A 54 -0.57 -3.91 -1.51
CA VAL A 54 -0.90 -2.69 -0.80
C VAL A 54 -1.37 -1.64 -1.79
N ASP A 55 -2.44 -0.94 -1.43
CA ASP A 55 -2.93 0.22 -2.16
C ASP A 55 -2.19 1.46 -1.67
N VAL A 56 -1.73 2.28 -2.61
CA VAL A 56 -0.93 3.47 -2.38
C VAL A 56 -1.62 4.65 -3.03
N SER A 57 -2.21 5.51 -2.21
CA SER A 57 -2.65 6.83 -2.63
C SER A 57 -1.43 7.75 -2.64
N TRP A 58 -1.02 8.20 -3.83
CA TRP A 58 0.13 9.07 -4.03
C TRP A 58 -0.32 10.40 -4.63
N PRO A 59 -0.70 11.38 -3.79
CA PRO A 59 -1.10 12.70 -4.26
C PRO A 59 0.09 13.50 -4.79
N GLU A 60 -0.17 14.41 -5.73
CA GLU A 60 0.86 15.32 -6.25
C GLU A 60 1.59 16.08 -5.12
N GLY A 61 2.91 16.26 -5.30
CA GLY A 61 3.76 16.97 -4.33
C GLY A 61 4.26 16.14 -3.15
N ARG A 62 3.94 14.84 -3.09
CA ARG A 62 4.54 13.88 -2.14
C ARG A 62 5.58 13.00 -2.81
N SER A 63 6.48 12.40 -2.02
CA SER A 63 7.34 11.33 -2.54
C SER A 63 6.57 10.01 -2.61
N PHE A 64 6.70 9.30 -3.74
CA PHE A 64 6.13 7.96 -3.88
C PHE A 64 6.65 7.00 -2.81
N GLU A 65 7.94 7.07 -2.49
CA GLU A 65 8.61 6.20 -1.51
C GLU A 65 8.04 6.42 -0.10
N GLU A 66 7.78 7.67 0.29
CA GLU A 66 7.13 7.99 1.55
C GLU A 66 5.72 7.41 1.64
N MET A 67 4.96 7.48 0.54
CA MET A 67 3.61 6.93 0.49
C MET A 67 3.61 5.40 0.53
N VAL A 68 4.52 4.75 -0.20
CA VAL A 68 4.72 3.29 -0.14
C VAL A 68 5.11 2.88 1.28
N ARG A 69 6.05 3.60 1.90
CA ARG A 69 6.52 3.33 3.27
C ARG A 69 5.35 3.36 4.26
N ALA A 70 4.56 4.43 4.23
CA ALA A 70 3.40 4.59 5.11
C ALA A 70 2.37 3.47 4.92
N ALA A 71 2.03 3.17 3.66
CA ALA A 71 1.03 2.17 3.32
C ALA A 71 1.46 0.74 3.72
N VAL A 72 2.74 0.39 3.52
CA VAL A 72 3.29 -0.92 3.93
C VAL A 72 3.29 -1.05 5.44
N LEU A 73 3.73 -0.03 6.18
CA LEU A 73 3.76 -0.07 7.65
C LEU A 73 2.35 -0.19 8.25
N ASP A 74 1.38 0.60 7.76
CA ASP A 74 -0.03 0.45 8.15
C ASP A 74 -0.50 -0.99 7.90
N ARG A 75 -0.26 -1.51 6.69
CA ARG A 75 -0.74 -2.84 6.33
C ARG A 75 -0.09 -3.96 7.15
N VAL A 76 1.21 -3.88 7.40
CA VAL A 76 1.94 -4.85 8.23
C VAL A 76 1.50 -4.76 9.70
N SER A 77 1.19 -3.56 10.21
CA SER A 77 0.65 -3.41 11.56
C SER A 77 -0.68 -4.15 11.73
N ARG A 78 -1.56 -4.09 10.71
CA ARG A 78 -2.84 -4.81 10.67
C ARG A 78 -2.68 -6.32 10.51
N LEU A 79 -1.59 -6.81 9.91
CA LEU A 79 -1.29 -8.24 9.85
C LEU A 79 -0.80 -8.76 11.21
N SER A 80 -0.08 -7.93 11.94
CA SER A 80 0.47 -8.26 13.27
C SER A 80 -0.59 -8.20 14.38
N TYR A 81 -1.69 -7.46 14.13
CA TYR A 81 -2.85 -7.39 15.01
C TYR A 81 -4.03 -8.17 14.41
N PRO A 82 -4.37 -9.37 14.90
CA PRO A 82 -5.49 -10.17 14.38
C PRO A 82 -6.90 -9.59 14.71
N GLY A 83 -7.03 -8.29 14.96
CA GLY A 83 -8.10 -7.74 15.81
C GLY A 83 -9.19 -6.85 15.20
N GLN A 84 -8.99 -6.16 14.07
CA GLN A 84 -10.05 -5.29 13.52
C GLN A 84 -10.07 -5.26 12.00
N ARG A 85 -10.87 -6.15 11.41
CA ARG A 85 -11.59 -5.81 10.18
C ARG A 85 -12.64 -4.77 10.58
N GLU A 86 -12.28 -3.49 10.57
CA GLU A 86 -13.30 -2.45 10.47
C GLU A 86 -13.97 -2.65 9.11
N ALA A 87 -15.22 -3.13 9.14
CA ALA A 87 -16.06 -3.19 7.96
C ALA A 87 -16.21 -1.75 7.43
N PRO A 88 -16.18 -1.52 6.11
CA PRO A 88 -16.47 -0.21 5.56
C PRO A 88 -17.87 0.18 6.05
N VAL A 89 -17.96 1.33 6.74
CA VAL A 89 -19.20 1.94 7.19
C VAL A 89 -20.06 2.18 5.95
N ARG A 90 -20.94 1.23 5.63
CA ARG A 90 -22.03 1.44 4.69
C ARG A 90 -22.88 2.54 5.30
N HIS A 91 -22.77 3.74 4.75
CA HIS A 91 -23.76 4.79 4.95
C HIS A 91 -25.07 4.23 4.42
N GLN A 92 -25.86 3.68 5.35
CA GLN A 92 -27.24 3.32 5.15
C GLN A 92 -27.98 4.63 4.91
N ARG A 93 -28.02 5.07 3.64
CA ARG A 93 -28.97 6.11 3.22
C ARG A 93 -30.35 5.54 3.48
N GLU A 94 -30.96 6.11 4.49
CA GLU A 94 -32.33 5.99 4.93
C GLU A 94 -33.27 5.76 3.74
N GLN A 95 -33.91 4.59 3.74
CA GLN A 95 -35.25 4.50 3.20
C GLN A 95 -36.16 5.25 4.17
N SER A 96 -36.44 6.52 3.88
CA SER A 96 -37.64 7.16 4.39
C SER A 96 -38.69 7.09 3.29
N MET A 97 -39.69 6.27 3.59
CA MET A 97 -40.98 6.20 2.91
C MET A 97 -41.54 7.62 2.70
N LEU A 98 -42.05 7.88 1.50
CA LEU A 98 -43.34 8.51 1.25
C LEU A 98 -43.89 7.94 -0.07
#